data_AF-A0AAE4YDP5-F1
#
_entry.id   AF-A0AAE4YDP5-F1
#
_cell.length_a   1.000
_cell.length_b   1.000
_cell.length_c   1.000
_cell.angle_alpha   90.00
_cell.angle_beta   90.00
_cell.angle_gamma   90.00
#
_symmetry.space_group_name_H-M   'P 1'
#
loop_
_entity.id
_entity.type
_entity.pdbx_description
1 polymer ?
#
loop_
_entity_poly.entity_id
_entity_poly.type
_entity_poly.pdbx_seq_one_letter_code
_entity_poly.pdbx_strand_id
1 'polypeptide(L)'
;MKKGLLLRGPVEYWEQKKKRHMNATVLVGCVFLLYCTSGVCSFFSEVIRPAGGLQAYIEQWSGAGLGGLGILAGVAAMFLMLARVIYRIFASQLHLWNDAAERVTVIKTYLALAEKGHAKEEFLAGLMNRLFAPASDGVVKDDLGSVGPIDAVVRQITGR
;
A
#
# COMPACT_ATOMS: atom_id res chain seq x y z
N MET A 1 -8.02 -12.06 38.67
CA MET A 1 -6.82 -11.19 38.63
C MET A 1 -5.69 -11.68 37.70
N LYS A 2 -5.30 -12.97 37.70
CA LYS A 2 -4.21 -13.49 36.83
C LYS A 2 -4.48 -13.39 35.30
N LYS A 3 -5.74 -13.49 34.85
CA LYS A 3 -6.12 -13.44 33.41
C LYS A 3 -5.88 -12.06 32.75
N GLY A 4 -6.04 -10.96 33.51
CA GLY A 4 -5.78 -9.60 33.01
C GLY A 4 -4.30 -9.29 32.79
N LEU A 5 -3.40 -9.91 33.58
CA LEU A 5 -1.94 -9.80 33.41
C LEU A 5 -1.44 -10.56 32.17
N LEU A 6 -2.06 -11.70 31.83
CA LEU A 6 -1.69 -12.52 30.67
C LEU A 6 -1.96 -11.84 29.32
N LEU A 7 -2.97 -10.96 29.25
CA LEU A 7 -3.35 -10.27 28.01
C LEU A 7 -2.70 -8.89 27.84
N ARG A 8 -2.09 -8.32 28.89
CA ARG A 8 -1.36 -7.04 28.79
C ARG A 8 -0.16 -7.11 27.84
N GLY A 9 0.66 -8.16 27.94
CA GLY A 9 1.83 -8.35 27.07
C GLY A 9 1.47 -8.41 25.57
N PRO A 10 0.49 -9.23 25.16
CA PRO A 10 -0.02 -9.23 23.79
C PRO A 10 -0.56 -7.86 23.35
N VAL A 11 -1.32 -7.15 24.19
CA VAL A 11 -1.85 -5.82 23.85
C VAL A 11 -0.74 -4.82 23.58
N GLU A 12 0.26 -4.75 24.47
CA GLU A 12 1.41 -3.86 24.30
C GLU A 12 2.18 -4.16 23.01
N TYR A 13 2.41 -5.44 22.71
CA TYR A 13 3.06 -5.86 21.47
C TYR A 13 2.27 -5.39 20.23
N TRP A 14 0.96 -5.63 20.19
CA TRP A 14 0.14 -5.24 19.05
C TRP A 14 -0.04 -3.72 18.94
N GLU A 15 -0.07 -2.99 20.05
CA GLU A 15 -0.05 -1.52 20.02
C GLU A 15 1.27 -0.96 19.48
N GLN A 16 2.41 -1.50 19.90
CA GLN A 16 3.71 -1.10 19.36
C GLN A 16 3.81 -1.43 17.86
N LYS A 17 3.37 -2.62 17.45
CA LYS A 17 3.33 -3.04 16.05
C LYS A 17 2.41 -2.14 15.21
N LYS A 18 1.22 -1.79 15.72
CA LYS A 18 0.32 -0.82 15.10
C LYS A 18 1.01 0.53 14.90
N LYS A 19 1.67 1.06 15.92
CA LYS A 19 2.36 2.36 15.84
C LYS A 19 3.48 2.36 14.80
N ARG A 20 4.23 1.25 14.69
CA ARG A 20 5.26 1.08 13.65
C ARG A 20 4.66 1.11 12.24
N HIS A 21 3.59 0.35 12.00
CA HIS A 21 2.92 0.35 10.69
C HIS A 21 2.27 1.70 10.39
N MET A 22 1.69 2.38 11.38
CA MET A 22 1.15 3.74 11.23
C MET A 22 2.23 4.74 10.78
N ASN A 23 3.39 4.75 11.46
CA ASN A 23 4.50 5.64 11.10
C ASN A 23 5.04 5.31 9.70
N ALA A 24 5.13 4.02 9.35
CA ALA A 24 5.54 3.59 8.02
C ALA A 24 4.53 4.02 6.94
N THR A 25 3.22 3.89 7.19
CA THR A 25 2.16 4.35 6.28
C THR A 25 2.24 5.86 6.06
N VAL A 26 2.45 6.65 7.12
CA VAL A 26 2.62 8.11 7.01
C VAL A 26 3.89 8.44 6.22
N LEU A 27 5.02 7.80 6.53
CA LEU A 27 6.28 8.04 5.82
C LEU A 27 6.15 7.72 4.33
N VAL A 28 5.61 6.56 3.98
CA VAL A 28 5.40 6.14 2.58
C VAL A 28 4.41 7.08 1.90
N GLY A 29 3.35 7.51 2.60
CA GLY A 29 2.41 8.52 2.10
C GLY A 29 3.07 9.87 1.80
N CYS A 30 3.93 10.36 2.69
CA CYS A 30 4.70 11.58 2.47
C CYS A 30 5.65 11.45 1.27
N VAL A 31 6.36 10.31 1.15
CA VAL A 31 7.23 10.02 0.00
C VAL A 31 6.42 10.00 -1.30
N PHE A 32 5.25 9.40 -1.30
CA PHE A 32 4.36 9.37 -2.47
C PHE A 32 3.87 10.78 -2.85
N LEU A 33 3.50 11.61 -1.88
CA LEU A 33 3.08 12.99 -2.14
C LEU A 33 4.24 13.81 -2.73
N LEU A 34 5.43 13.75 -2.15
CA LEU A 34 6.62 14.43 -2.68
C LEU A 34 6.94 13.95 -4.10
N TYR A 35 6.81 12.66 -4.36
CA TYR A 35 6.99 12.08 -5.68
C TYR A 35 5.98 12.65 -6.69
N CYS A 36 4.69 12.66 -6.37
CA CYS A 36 3.66 13.25 -7.24
C CYS A 36 3.87 14.75 -7.46
N THR A 37 4.20 15.50 -6.39
CA THR A 37 4.49 16.93 -6.49
C THR A 37 5.70 17.18 -7.39
N SER A 38 6.75 16.35 -7.31
CA SER A 38 7.92 16.50 -8.19
C SER A 38 7.57 16.29 -9.67
N GLY A 39 6.68 15.34 -9.98
CA GLY A 39 6.18 15.13 -11.33
C GLY A 39 5.36 16.31 -11.85
N VAL A 40 4.44 16.83 -11.02
CA VAL A 40 3.62 17.99 -11.36
C VAL A 40 4.48 19.25 -11.56
N CYS A 41 5.46 19.48 -10.68
CA CYS A 41 6.38 20.62 -10.80
C CYS A 41 7.20 20.54 -12.08
N SER A 42 7.73 19.36 -12.42
CA SER A 42 8.49 19.14 -13.66
C SER A 42 7.62 19.36 -14.90
N PHE A 43 6.37 18.88 -14.88
CA PHE A 43 5.42 19.14 -15.96
C PHE A 43 5.10 20.63 -16.10
N PHE A 44 4.87 21.32 -14.97
CA PHE A 44 4.56 22.74 -14.98
C PHE A 44 5.73 23.59 -15.49
N SER A 45 6.97 23.26 -15.13
CA SER A 45 8.17 23.99 -15.58
C SER A 45 8.43 23.83 -17.07
N GLU A 46 8.24 22.64 -17.62
CA GLU A 46 8.57 22.33 -19.02
C GLU A 46 7.42 22.65 -19.98
N VAL A 47 6.17 22.56 -19.55
CA VAL A 47 4.99 22.67 -20.44
C VAL A 47 4.25 23.99 -20.28
N ILE A 48 4.12 24.51 -19.05
CA ILE A 48 3.21 25.64 -18.77
C ILE A 48 3.96 26.96 -18.61
N ARG A 49 5.15 26.93 -17.99
CA ARG A 49 5.96 28.13 -17.73
C ARG A 49 6.56 28.83 -18.96
N PRO A 50 6.97 28.14 -20.05
CA PRO A 50 7.58 28.81 -21.21
C PRO A 50 6.62 29.77 -21.90
N ALA A 51 7.14 30.88 -22.44
CA ALA A 51 6.36 31.84 -23.22
C ALA A 51 5.94 31.18 -24.56
N GLY A 52 4.74 30.62 -24.59
CA GLY A 52 4.23 29.76 -25.66
C GLY A 52 3.54 28.49 -25.15
N GLY A 53 3.71 28.19 -23.85
CA GLY A 53 3.01 27.11 -23.16
C GLY A 53 3.11 25.77 -23.89
N LEU A 54 1.96 25.09 -24.01
CA LEU A 54 1.87 23.80 -24.68
C LEU A 54 2.34 23.84 -26.14
N GLN A 55 2.17 24.95 -26.85
CA GLN A 55 2.51 25.07 -28.26
C GLN A 55 4.03 25.06 -28.47
N ALA A 56 4.77 25.77 -27.61
CA ALA A 56 6.23 25.74 -27.61
C ALA A 56 6.78 24.34 -27.25
N TYR A 57 6.13 23.64 -26.31
CA TYR A 57 6.47 22.27 -25.97
C TYR A 57 6.25 21.32 -27.16
N ILE A 58 5.12 21.43 -27.87
CA ILE A 58 4.84 20.62 -29.07
C ILE A 58 5.86 20.89 -30.17
N GLU A 59 6.21 22.15 -30.42
CA GLU A 59 7.23 22.51 -31.41
C GLU A 59 8.61 21.97 -31.04
N GLN A 60 9.02 22.06 -29.77
CA GLN A 60 10.27 21.49 -29.28
C GLN A 60 10.36 19.98 -29.51
N TRP A 61 9.26 19.26 -29.31
CA TRP A 61 9.21 17.81 -29.48
C TRP A 61 8.88 17.36 -30.91
N SER A 62 8.38 18.26 -31.77
CA SER A 62 8.07 17.96 -33.18
C SER A 62 9.31 17.53 -33.98
N GLY A 63 10.50 18.02 -33.61
CA GLY A 63 11.78 17.65 -34.21
C GLY A 63 12.46 16.43 -33.59
N ALA A 64 11.93 15.86 -32.51
CA ALA A 64 12.63 14.85 -31.69
C ALA A 64 12.71 13.44 -32.32
N GLY A 65 12.05 13.21 -33.47
CA GLY A 65 12.01 11.92 -34.14
C GLY A 65 11.47 10.77 -33.28
N LEU A 66 11.53 9.53 -33.80
CA LEU A 66 11.07 8.34 -33.08
C LEU A 66 11.88 8.05 -31.81
N GLY A 67 13.18 8.37 -31.82
CA GLY A 67 14.07 8.16 -30.67
C GLY A 67 13.70 9.03 -29.46
N GLY A 68 13.40 10.32 -29.68
CA GLY A 68 12.99 11.22 -28.60
C GLY A 68 11.65 10.80 -27.98
N LEU A 69 10.65 10.50 -28.81
CA LEU A 69 9.35 9.99 -28.33
C LEU A 69 9.50 8.70 -27.51
N GLY A 70 10.39 7.79 -27.92
CA GLY A 70 10.69 6.57 -27.18
C GLY A 70 11.27 6.84 -25.78
N ILE A 71 12.18 7.80 -25.66
CA ILE A 71 12.77 8.20 -24.37
C ILE A 71 11.70 8.82 -23.46
N LEU A 72 10.87 9.73 -23.98
CA LEU A 72 9.79 10.35 -23.23
C LEU A 72 8.79 9.31 -22.71
N ALA A 73 8.35 8.40 -23.58
CA ALA A 73 7.46 7.31 -23.21
C ALA A 73 8.10 6.38 -22.17
N GLY A 74 9.39 6.07 -22.30
CA GLY A 74 10.14 5.27 -21.34
C GLY A 74 10.23 5.91 -19.96
N VAL A 75 10.52 7.22 -19.90
CA VAL A 75 10.57 7.98 -18.64
C VAL A 75 9.19 8.04 -17.99
N ALA A 76 8.13 8.31 -18.78
CA ALA A 76 6.76 8.32 -18.27
C ALA A 76 6.34 6.93 -17.74
N ALA A 77 6.65 5.86 -18.48
CA ALA A 77 6.37 4.49 -18.06
C ALA A 77 7.10 4.13 -16.76
N MET A 78 8.38 4.48 -16.65
CA MET A 78 9.15 4.28 -15.42
C MET A 78 8.55 5.05 -14.24
N PHE A 79 8.11 6.30 -14.48
CA PHE A 79 7.46 7.10 -13.45
C PHE A 79 6.14 6.46 -12.97
N LEU A 80 5.32 5.94 -13.88
CA LEU A 80 4.09 5.24 -13.53
C LEU A 80 4.35 3.92 -12.81
N MET A 81 5.39 3.17 -13.19
CA MET A 81 5.77 1.94 -12.51
C MET A 81 6.22 2.20 -11.06
N LEU A 82 7.04 3.21 -10.83
CA LEU A 82 7.47 3.59 -9.49
C LEU A 82 6.28 4.05 -8.63
N ALA A 83 5.38 4.86 -9.19
CA ALA A 83 4.14 5.26 -8.51
C ALA A 83 3.32 4.04 -8.05
N ARG A 84 3.18 3.04 -8.94
CA ARG A 84 2.47 1.79 -8.65
C ARG A 84 3.13 1.01 -7.51
N VAL A 85 4.45 0.91 -7.50
CA VAL A 85 5.19 0.21 -6.43
C VAL A 85 4.99 0.91 -5.08
N ILE A 86 5.13 2.23 -5.04
CA ILE A 86 4.97 3.01 -3.80
C ILE A 86 3.53 2.87 -3.28
N TYR A 87 2.53 2.97 -4.15
CA TYR A 87 1.13 2.75 -3.79
C TYR A 87 0.89 1.36 -3.19
N ARG A 88 1.49 0.32 -3.76
CA ARG A 88 1.38 -1.05 -3.22
C ARG A 88 1.98 -1.19 -1.83
N ILE A 89 3.15 -0.59 -1.60
CA ILE A 89 3.77 -0.57 -0.28
C ILE A 89 2.86 0.17 0.71
N PHE A 90 2.32 1.32 0.32
CA PHE A 90 1.37 2.08 1.13
C PHE A 90 0.12 1.25 1.49
N ALA A 91 -0.51 0.62 0.51
CA ALA A 91 -1.69 -0.22 0.70
C ALA A 91 -1.40 -1.40 1.64
N SER A 92 -0.24 -2.05 1.49
CA SER A 92 0.20 -3.12 2.39
C SER A 92 0.36 -2.65 3.83
N GLN A 93 1.04 -1.52 4.05
CA GLN A 93 1.21 -0.95 5.40
C GLN A 93 -0.14 -0.52 6.00
N LEU A 94 -1.06 0.01 5.19
CA LEU A 94 -2.41 0.38 5.62
C LEU A 94 -3.22 -0.84 6.06
N HIS A 95 -3.20 -1.93 5.29
CA HIS A 95 -3.86 -3.18 5.64
C HIS A 95 -3.30 -3.78 6.94
N LEU A 96 -1.98 -3.83 7.08
CA LEU A 96 -1.31 -4.32 8.29
C LEU A 96 -1.63 -3.46 9.52
N TRP A 97 -1.73 -2.14 9.32
CA TRP A 97 -2.17 -1.22 10.37
C TRP A 97 -3.61 -1.48 10.80
N ASN A 98 -4.53 -1.68 9.85
CA ASN A 98 -5.93 -1.95 10.14
C ASN A 98 -6.11 -3.31 10.84
N ASP A 99 -5.44 -4.37 10.37
CA ASP A 99 -5.46 -5.69 11.03
C ASP A 99 -4.94 -5.60 12.48
N ALA A 100 -3.83 -4.88 12.71
CA ALA A 100 -3.33 -4.66 14.06
C ALA A 100 -4.32 -3.86 14.92
N ALA A 101 -5.00 -2.87 14.36
CA ALA A 101 -6.00 -2.07 15.06
C ALA A 101 -7.26 -2.89 15.43
N GLU A 102 -7.71 -3.78 14.54
CA GLU A 102 -8.79 -4.72 14.79
C GLU A 102 -8.43 -5.67 15.93
N ARG A 103 -7.23 -6.28 15.91
CA ARG A 103 -6.75 -7.17 16.97
C ARG A 103 -6.72 -6.50 18.34
N VAL A 104 -6.21 -5.26 18.42
CA VAL A 104 -6.20 -4.48 19.67
C VAL A 104 -7.62 -4.22 20.17
N THR A 105 -8.54 -3.84 19.29
CA THR A 105 -9.94 -3.59 19.65
C THR A 105 -10.61 -4.85 20.21
N VAL A 106 -10.40 -6.01 19.58
CA VAL A 106 -10.98 -7.27 20.04
C VAL A 106 -10.45 -7.65 21.44
N ILE A 107 -9.14 -7.52 21.70
CA ILE A 107 -8.60 -7.82 23.03
C ILE A 107 -9.16 -6.88 24.10
N LYS A 108 -9.25 -5.57 23.80
CA LYS A 108 -9.82 -4.58 24.73
C LYS A 108 -11.29 -4.87 25.04
N THR A 109 -12.08 -5.23 24.02
CA THR A 109 -13.47 -5.64 24.21
C THR A 109 -13.60 -6.88 25.08
N TYR A 110 -12.74 -7.88 24.88
CA TYR A 110 -12.71 -9.07 25.74
C TYR A 110 -12.36 -8.74 27.19
N LEU A 111 -11.34 -7.89 27.41
CA LEU A 111 -10.97 -7.44 28.75
C LEU A 111 -12.13 -6.71 29.46
N ALA A 112 -12.83 -5.83 28.76
CA ALA A 112 -13.99 -5.12 29.30
C ALA A 112 -15.15 -6.07 29.67
N LEU A 113 -15.39 -7.12 28.87
CA LEU A 113 -16.36 -8.18 29.18
C LEU A 113 -15.92 -9.04 30.37
N ALA A 114 -14.62 -9.33 30.48
CA ALA A 114 -14.06 -10.14 31.55
C ALA A 114 -14.11 -9.41 32.90
N GLU A 115 -13.87 -8.09 32.92
CA GLU A 115 -14.01 -7.26 34.12
C GLU A 115 -15.43 -7.25 34.66
N LYS A 116 -16.44 -7.31 33.77
CA LYS A 116 -17.85 -7.42 34.16
C LYS A 116 -18.30 -8.84 34.53
N GLY A 117 -17.39 -9.82 34.50
CA GLY A 117 -17.71 -11.23 34.78
C GLY A 117 -18.49 -11.96 33.67
N HIS A 118 -18.62 -11.35 32.48
CA HIS A 118 -19.42 -11.88 31.37
C HIS A 118 -18.56 -12.62 30.33
N ALA A 119 -17.24 -12.75 30.54
CA ALA A 119 -16.37 -13.43 29.60
C ALA A 119 -16.39 -14.95 29.80
N LYS A 120 -16.94 -15.67 28.82
CA LYS A 120 -16.84 -17.13 28.73
C LYS A 120 -15.42 -17.56 28.34
N GLU A 121 -14.96 -18.68 28.89
CA GLU A 121 -13.61 -19.21 28.65
C GLU A 121 -13.44 -19.77 27.23
N GLU A 122 -14.51 -20.29 26.64
CA GLU A 122 -14.60 -20.70 25.23
C GLU A 122 -14.21 -19.57 24.27
N PHE A 123 -14.57 -18.33 24.62
CA PHE A 123 -14.24 -17.15 23.81
C PHE A 123 -12.74 -16.83 23.86
N LEU A 124 -12.05 -17.17 24.94
CA LEU A 124 -10.60 -16.94 25.07
C LEU A 124 -9.80 -17.85 24.14
N ALA A 125 -10.18 -19.12 24.03
CA ALA A 125 -9.54 -20.08 23.13
C ALA A 125 -9.71 -19.64 21.65
N GLY A 126 -10.93 -19.24 21.27
CA GLY A 126 -11.20 -18.69 19.93
C GLY A 126 -10.45 -17.38 19.66
N LEU A 127 -10.39 -16.48 20.65
CA LEU A 127 -9.64 -15.23 20.57
C LEU A 127 -8.15 -15.47 20.38
N MET A 128 -7.55 -16.40 21.13
CA MET A 128 -6.13 -16.72 21.01
C MET A 128 -5.80 -17.28 19.64
N ASN A 129 -6.62 -18.18 19.11
CA ASN A 129 -6.43 -18.72 17.76
C ASN A 129 -6.45 -17.60 16.70
N ARG A 130 -7.42 -16.67 16.80
CA ARG A 130 -7.49 -15.51 15.91
C ARG A 130 -6.32 -14.54 16.10
N LEU A 131 -5.84 -14.36 17.32
CA LEU A 131 -4.77 -13.40 17.63
C LEU A 131 -3.41 -13.86 17.10
N PHE A 132 -3.15 -15.17 17.13
CA PHE A 132 -1.91 -15.76 16.64
C PHE A 132 -1.94 -16.14 15.15
N ALA A 133 -3.11 -16.06 14.50
CA ALA A 133 -3.20 -16.28 13.07
C ALA A 133 -2.35 -15.24 12.29
N PRO A 134 -1.60 -15.68 11.26
CA PRO A 134 -0.89 -14.76 10.38
C PRO A 134 -1.88 -13.83 9.66
N ALA A 135 -1.47 -12.58 9.43
CA ALA A 135 -2.28 -11.64 8.66
C ALA A 135 -2.43 -12.15 7.22
N SER A 136 -3.65 -12.12 6.69
CA SER A 136 -3.92 -12.49 5.30
C SER A 136 -3.40 -11.39 4.37
N ASP A 137 -2.28 -11.66 3.71
CA ASP A 137 -1.61 -10.75 2.76
C ASP A 137 -2.31 -10.72 1.37
N GLY A 138 -3.66 -10.76 1.37
CA GLY A 138 -4.50 -10.97 0.19
C GLY A 138 -4.29 -9.95 -0.93
N VAL A 139 -3.79 -8.76 -0.61
CA VAL A 139 -3.50 -7.68 -1.57
C VAL A 139 -2.37 -8.03 -2.54
N VAL A 140 -1.44 -8.94 -2.17
CA VAL A 140 -0.29 -9.29 -3.01
C VAL A 140 -0.62 -10.43 -3.99
N LYS A 141 -1.67 -11.22 -3.74
CA LYS A 141 -2.01 -12.40 -4.56
C LYS A 141 -3.00 -12.09 -5.69
N ASP A 142 -3.97 -11.23 -5.47
CA ASP A 142 -5.10 -11.06 -6.41
C ASP A 142 -4.87 -10.01 -7.51
N ASP A 143 -3.76 -9.27 -7.48
CA ASP A 143 -3.42 -8.26 -8.50
C ASP A 143 -2.11 -8.59 -9.26
N LEU A 144 -1.81 -9.89 -9.37
CA LEU A 144 -1.18 -10.45 -10.57
C LEU A 144 -2.23 -10.47 -11.68
N GLY A 145 -2.76 -9.29 -12.02
CA GLY A 145 -3.51 -9.11 -13.24
C GLY A 145 -2.62 -9.56 -14.40
N SER A 146 -2.96 -10.72 -14.95
CA SER A 146 -2.57 -11.15 -16.29
C SER A 146 -2.90 -10.03 -17.27
N VAL A 147 -1.92 -9.18 -17.57
CA VAL A 147 -1.79 -8.46 -18.85
C VAL A 147 -0.34 -7.99 -19.02
N GLY A 148 0.58 -8.95 -19.06
CA GLY A 148 1.85 -8.75 -19.76
C GLY A 148 1.66 -9.17 -21.22
N PRO A 149 2.27 -8.51 -22.23
CA PRO A 149 2.24 -8.98 -23.62
C PRO A 149 2.74 -10.43 -23.76
N ILE A 150 3.57 -10.89 -22.83
CA ILE A 150 4.03 -12.28 -22.72
C ILE A 150 2.87 -13.24 -22.44
N ASP A 151 1.90 -12.86 -21.60
CA ASP A 151 0.77 -13.72 -21.26
C ASP A 151 -0.20 -13.84 -22.45
N ALA A 152 -0.35 -12.77 -23.24
CA ALA A 152 -1.09 -12.80 -24.50
C ALA A 152 -0.41 -13.71 -25.54
N VAL A 153 0.93 -13.70 -25.61
CA VAL A 153 1.72 -14.57 -26.49
C VAL A 153 1.66 -16.04 -26.03
N VAL A 154 1.79 -16.30 -24.73
CA VAL A 154 1.66 -17.65 -24.15
C VAL A 154 0.26 -18.21 -24.39
N ARG A 155 -0.78 -17.37 -24.31
CA ARG A 155 -2.16 -17.77 -24.60
C ARG A 155 -2.39 -18.07 -26.09
N GLN A 156 -1.74 -17.33 -26.99
CA GLN A 156 -1.74 -17.63 -28.42
C GLN A 156 -1.04 -18.95 -28.77
N ILE A 157 0.04 -19.29 -28.06
CA ILE A 157 0.80 -20.52 -28.29
C ILE A 157 0.10 -21.75 -27.67
N THR A 158 -0.62 -21.58 -26.56
CA THR A 158 -1.16 -22.71 -25.78
C THR A 158 -2.64 -23.02 -26.07
N GLY A 159 -3.32 -22.24 -26.90
CA GLY A 159 -4.63 -22.62 -27.47
C GLY A 159 -5.72 -22.95 -26.44
N ARG A 160 -5.95 -22.07 -25.46
CA ARG A 160 -7.18 -22.01 -24.65
C ARG A 160 -7.59 -20.58 -24.31
#